data_AF-A0A1J3IGQ1-F1
#
_entry.id   AF-A0A1J3IGQ1-F1
#
_cell.length_a   1.000
_cell.length_b   1.000
_cell.length_c   1.000
_cell.angle_alpha   90.00
_cell.angle_beta   90.00
_cell.angle_gamma   90.00
#
_symmetry.space_group_name_H-M   'P 1'
#
loop_
_entity.id
_entity.type
_entity.pdbx_description
1 polymer ?
#
loop_
_entity_poly.entity_id
_entity_poly.type
_entity_poly.pdbx_seq_one_letter_code
_entity_poly.pdbx_strand_id
1 'polypeptide(L)'
;SPIPSWISSLHMLKTLNMEGIQLVGPVPFFLFSHIQLQIVNLKCNRINETLDFGTINSSQLEFVDLQYNNITDYKPPTNKRIKVILANNPVWREVGNEPKYVQQSITNAHLFYRP
;
A
#
# COMPACT_ATOMS: atom_id res chain seq x y z
N SER A 1 -0.84 8.12 -14.96
CA SER A 1 -0.55 9.45 -14.35
C SER A 1 -0.15 9.26 -12.89
N PRO A 2 0.51 10.22 -12.22
CA PRO A 2 0.83 10.10 -10.80
C PRO A 2 -0.41 10.25 -9.91
N ILE A 3 -0.29 9.83 -8.64
CA ILE A 3 -1.33 10.04 -7.63
C ILE A 3 -1.55 11.56 -7.46
N PRO A 4 -2.77 12.07 -7.68
CA PRO A 4 -3.02 13.51 -7.61
C PRO A 4 -2.87 14.07 -6.19
N SER A 5 -2.22 15.23 -6.06
CA SER A 5 -2.02 15.90 -4.77
C SER A 5 -3.30 16.40 -4.13
N TRP A 6 -4.36 16.69 -4.90
CA TRP A 6 -5.65 17.15 -4.38
C TRP A 6 -6.33 16.14 -3.45
N ILE A 7 -5.92 14.86 -3.47
CA ILE A 7 -6.40 13.88 -2.47
C ILE A 7 -6.12 14.35 -1.05
N SER A 8 -5.01 15.08 -0.83
CA SER A 8 -4.65 15.63 0.47
C SER A 8 -5.65 16.66 1.03
N SER A 9 -6.46 17.31 0.17
CA SER A 9 -7.46 18.28 0.61
C SER A 9 -8.80 17.64 1.01
N LEU A 10 -8.95 16.32 0.82
CA LEU A 10 -10.19 15.62 1.14
C LEU A 10 -10.20 15.16 2.60
N HIS A 11 -10.30 16.10 3.54
CA HIS A 11 -10.15 15.84 4.99
C HIS A 11 -11.08 14.75 5.57
N MET A 12 -12.21 14.46 4.90
CA MET A 12 -13.16 13.41 5.30
C MET A 12 -12.97 12.07 4.58
N LEU A 13 -11.95 11.95 3.74
CA LEU A 13 -11.68 10.75 2.96
C LEU A 13 -11.25 9.61 3.89
N LYS A 14 -12.07 8.56 3.92
CA LYS A 14 -11.81 7.32 4.67
C LYS A 14 -11.29 6.19 3.80
N THR A 15 -11.73 6.12 2.55
CA THR A 15 -11.37 5.07 1.62
C THR A 15 -10.95 5.67 0.31
N LEU A 16 -9.72 5.36 -0.12
CA LEU A 16 -9.24 5.65 -1.46
C LEU A 16 -9.18 4.35 -2.25
N ASN A 17 -9.99 4.24 -3.31
CA ASN A 17 -9.90 3.13 -4.26
C ASN A 17 -9.54 3.68 -5.64
N MET A 18 -8.36 3.31 -6.13
CA MET A 18 -7.83 3.67 -7.44
C MET A 18 -7.18 2.43 -8.09
N GLU A 19 -7.79 1.27 -7.93
CA GLU A 19 -7.33 0.02 -8.54
C GLU A 19 -7.40 0.09 -10.07
N GLY A 20 -6.35 -0.38 -10.76
CA GLY A 20 -6.41 -0.63 -12.20
C GLY A 20 -6.39 0.62 -13.10
N ILE A 21 -6.15 1.82 -12.57
CA ILE A 21 -6.26 3.07 -13.33
C ILE A 21 -4.94 3.55 -13.96
N GLN A 22 -3.93 2.67 -14.02
CA GLN A 22 -2.62 2.93 -14.63
C GLN A 22 -1.85 4.09 -13.95
N LEU A 23 -1.94 4.17 -12.62
CA LEU A 23 -1.11 5.08 -11.84
C LEU A 23 0.38 4.72 -12.01
N VAL A 24 1.24 5.74 -12.06
CA VAL A 24 2.70 5.61 -12.19
C VAL A 24 3.41 6.49 -11.16
N GLY A 25 4.70 6.28 -10.95
CA GLY A 25 5.48 7.06 -9.98
C GLY A 25 5.36 6.52 -8.55
N PRO A 26 6.02 7.18 -7.58
CA PRO A 26 6.00 6.78 -6.19
C PRO A 26 4.66 7.09 -5.52
N VAL A 27 4.37 6.39 -4.42
CA VAL A 27 3.26 6.78 -3.52
C VAL A 27 3.72 7.96 -2.66
N PRO A 28 3.06 9.12 -2.72
CA PRO A 28 3.45 10.25 -1.89
C PRO A 28 3.21 9.96 -0.40
N PHE A 29 4.21 10.23 0.45
CA PHE A 29 4.13 9.95 1.89
C PHE A 29 2.92 10.63 2.57
N PHE A 30 2.46 11.78 2.05
CA PHE A 30 1.32 12.52 2.61
C PHE A 30 0.03 11.68 2.64
N LEU A 31 -0.08 10.70 1.73
CA LEU A 31 -1.24 9.82 1.65
C LEU A 31 -1.40 9.01 2.94
N PHE A 32 -0.29 8.59 3.54
CA PHE A 32 -0.27 7.80 4.76
C PHE A 32 -0.39 8.65 6.03
N SER A 33 -0.18 9.96 5.94
CA SER A 33 -0.44 10.91 7.05
C SER A 33 -1.87 11.45 7.07
N HIS A 34 -2.73 11.04 6.14
CA HIS A 34 -4.09 11.56 6.02
C HIS A 34 -4.99 11.13 7.20
N ILE A 35 -5.46 12.09 8.00
CA ILE A 35 -5.94 11.85 9.37
C ILE A 35 -7.17 10.93 9.47
N GLN A 36 -8.05 10.95 8.47
CA GLN A 36 -9.25 10.11 8.44
C GLN A 36 -9.13 8.88 7.54
N LEU A 37 -8.02 8.73 6.81
CA LEU A 37 -7.88 7.66 5.84
C LEU A 37 -7.68 6.33 6.56
N GLN A 38 -8.50 5.35 6.21
CA GLN A 38 -8.56 4.01 6.82
C GLN A 38 -8.10 2.93 5.84
N ILE A 39 -8.51 3.06 4.57
CA ILE A 39 -8.28 2.05 3.54
C ILE A 39 -7.72 2.72 2.29
N VAL A 40 -6.65 2.14 1.75
CA VAL A 40 -6.05 2.52 0.47
C VAL A 40 -5.96 1.29 -0.42
N ASN A 41 -6.68 1.28 -1.53
CA ASN A 41 -6.55 0.27 -2.59
C ASN A 41 -5.93 0.92 -3.83
N LEU A 42 -4.69 0.53 -4.11
CA LEU A 42 -3.88 0.97 -5.24
C LEU A 42 -3.39 -0.22 -6.08
N LYS A 43 -4.06 -1.36 -5.95
CA LYS A 43 -3.75 -2.60 -6.65
C LYS A 43 -3.78 -2.44 -8.17
N CYS A 44 -3.04 -3.30 -8.88
CA CYS A 44 -3.06 -3.40 -10.35
C CYS A 44 -2.72 -2.07 -11.05
N ASN A 45 -1.75 -1.33 -10.51
CA ASN A 45 -1.24 -0.11 -11.14
C ASN A 45 0.21 -0.32 -11.63
N ARG A 46 0.89 0.77 -11.98
CA ARG A 46 2.31 0.80 -12.36
C ARG A 46 3.11 1.67 -11.38
N ILE A 47 2.67 1.73 -10.12
CA ILE A 47 3.37 2.44 -9.04
C ILE A 47 4.74 1.81 -8.87
N ASN A 48 5.79 2.62 -8.75
CA ASN A 48 7.17 2.17 -8.74
C ASN A 48 8.00 2.86 -7.66
N GLU A 49 9.30 2.61 -7.66
CA GLU A 49 10.28 3.17 -6.71
C GLU A 49 10.07 2.67 -5.27
N THR A 50 10.51 3.46 -4.28
CA THR A 50 10.40 3.16 -2.86
C THR A 50 9.00 3.51 -2.34
N LEU A 51 8.36 2.56 -1.67
CA LEU A 51 7.19 2.82 -0.84
C LEU A 51 7.65 3.30 0.56
N ASP A 52 7.43 4.57 0.86
CA ASP A 52 7.82 5.18 2.14
C ASP A 52 6.60 5.67 2.92
N PHE A 53 6.33 5.02 4.06
CA PHE A 53 5.26 5.45 4.97
C PHE A 53 5.63 6.70 5.79
N GLY A 54 6.89 7.11 5.78
CA GLY A 54 7.41 8.19 6.59
C GLY A 54 7.38 7.88 8.10
N THR A 55 7.67 8.90 8.89
CA THR A 55 7.73 8.80 10.36
C THR A 55 6.39 9.08 11.04
N ILE A 56 5.48 9.79 10.37
CA ILE A 56 4.16 10.17 10.87
C ILE A 56 3.10 9.42 10.07
N ASN A 57 2.45 8.44 10.69
CA ASN A 57 1.35 7.70 10.08
C ASN A 57 0.01 8.14 10.68
N SER A 58 -1.04 8.08 9.86
CA SER A 58 -2.42 8.24 10.31
C SER A 58 -2.75 7.23 11.41
N SER A 59 -3.45 7.71 12.45
CA SER A 59 -3.95 6.85 13.53
C SER A 59 -5.14 5.99 13.11
N GLN A 60 -5.78 6.32 11.98
CA GLN A 60 -6.96 5.65 11.45
C GLN A 60 -6.62 4.67 10.32
N LEU A 61 -5.42 4.73 9.74
CA LEU A 61 -5.06 3.87 8.63
C LEU A 61 -4.94 2.42 9.11
N GLU A 62 -5.63 1.52 8.43
CA GLU A 62 -5.73 0.11 8.80
C GLU A 62 -5.20 -0.80 7.70
N PHE A 63 -5.45 -0.44 6.44
CA PHE A 63 -5.20 -1.33 5.32
C PHE A 63 -4.69 -0.60 4.07
N VAL A 64 -3.61 -1.13 3.49
CA VAL A 64 -3.02 -0.65 2.23
C VAL A 64 -2.77 -1.84 1.30
N ASP A 65 -3.49 -1.89 0.18
CA ASP A 65 -3.29 -2.88 -0.89
C ASP A 65 -2.53 -2.24 -2.06
N LEU A 66 -1.34 -2.77 -2.32
CA LEU A 66 -0.44 -2.36 -3.39
C LEU A 66 -0.02 -3.56 -4.25
N GLN A 67 -0.80 -4.65 -4.25
CA GLN A 67 -0.51 -5.82 -5.06
C GLN A 67 -0.40 -5.48 -6.55
N TYR A 68 0.42 -6.22 -7.29
CA TYR A 68 0.57 -6.08 -8.74
C TYR A 68 0.97 -4.64 -9.15
N ASN A 69 2.06 -4.16 -8.57
CA ASN A 69 2.71 -2.90 -8.92
C ASN A 69 4.20 -3.16 -9.23
N ASN A 70 4.99 -2.11 -9.39
CA ASN A 70 6.42 -2.16 -9.71
C ASN A 70 7.30 -1.54 -8.60
N ILE A 71 6.88 -1.66 -7.33
CA ILE A 71 7.62 -1.15 -6.15
C ILE A 71 8.90 -1.97 -5.97
N THR A 72 10.04 -1.28 -5.85
CA THR A 72 11.37 -1.90 -5.76
C THR A 72 11.95 -1.89 -4.36
N ASP A 73 11.48 -0.99 -3.49
CA ASP A 73 11.97 -0.85 -2.12
C ASP A 73 10.82 -0.48 -1.16
N TYR A 74 10.95 -0.80 0.12
CA TYR A 74 9.87 -0.64 1.10
C TYR A 74 10.39 -0.23 2.48
N LYS A 75 9.94 0.95 2.91
CA LYS A 75 10.11 1.45 4.28
C LYS A 75 8.79 1.32 5.03
N PRO A 76 8.68 0.34 5.95
CA PRO A 76 7.41 0.00 6.59
C PRO A 76 6.92 1.11 7.53
N PRO A 77 5.61 1.18 7.79
CA PRO A 77 5.07 2.09 8.78
C PRO A 77 5.58 1.75 10.18
N THR A 78 5.77 2.79 11.00
CA THR A 78 6.06 2.61 12.43
C THR A 78 4.87 1.99 13.15
N ASN A 79 3.64 2.31 12.73
CA ASN A 79 2.42 1.71 13.26
C ASN A 79 2.20 0.29 12.71
N LYS A 80 2.59 -0.72 13.50
CA LYS A 80 2.47 -2.14 13.17
C LYS A 80 1.03 -2.66 13.01
N ARG A 81 0.01 -1.86 13.34
CA ARG A 81 -1.40 -2.24 13.12
C ARG A 81 -1.81 -2.10 11.65
N ILE A 82 -1.11 -1.27 10.88
CA ILE A 82 -1.38 -1.09 9.46
C ILE A 82 -1.01 -2.37 8.72
N LYS A 83 -1.99 -2.99 8.08
CA LYS A 83 -1.80 -4.14 7.22
C LYS A 83 -1.44 -3.66 5.82
N VAL A 84 -0.26 -4.03 5.34
CA VAL A 84 0.23 -3.67 3.99
C VAL A 84 0.41 -4.94 3.17
N ILE A 85 -0.18 -4.98 1.97
CA ILE A 85 -0.02 -6.10 1.04
C ILE A 85 0.77 -5.63 -0.18
N LEU A 86 1.93 -6.25 -0.41
CA LEU A 86 2.84 -5.92 -1.51
C LEU A 86 3.07 -7.09 -2.48
N ALA A 87 2.24 -8.14 -2.44
CA ALA A 87 2.45 -9.31 -3.29
C ALA A 87 2.55 -8.92 -4.78
N ASN A 88 3.37 -9.63 -5.54
CA ASN A 88 3.63 -9.34 -6.95
C ASN A 88 4.25 -7.95 -7.21
N ASN A 89 5.13 -7.48 -6.31
CA ASN A 89 6.02 -6.35 -6.54
C ASN A 89 7.50 -6.81 -6.62
N PRO A 90 8.38 -6.11 -7.36
CA PRO A 90 9.82 -6.37 -7.39
C PRO A 90 10.55 -6.32 -6.05
N VAL A 91 10.02 -5.63 -5.03
CA VAL A 91 10.60 -5.52 -3.68
C VAL A 91 10.90 -6.87 -3.01
N TRP A 92 10.31 -7.96 -3.51
CA TRP A 92 10.56 -9.33 -3.04
C TRP A 92 11.64 -10.09 -3.84
N ARG A 93 12.20 -9.50 -4.92
CA ARG A 93 13.16 -10.17 -5.82
C ARG A 93 14.61 -10.05 -5.36
N GLU A 94 14.91 -9.14 -4.44
CA GLU A 94 16.24 -9.09 -3.84
C GLU A 94 16.27 -9.99 -2.62
N VAL A 95 17.16 -10.99 -2.69
CA VAL A 95 17.45 -12.06 -1.73
C VAL A 95 16.58 -13.30 -1.90
N GLY A 96 17.24 -14.41 -2.25
CA GLY A 96 16.75 -15.79 -2.14
C GLY A 96 16.47 -16.24 -0.69
N ASN A 97 15.82 -15.39 0.08
CA ASN A 97 15.16 -15.68 1.34
C ASN A 97 13.69 -15.36 1.10
N GLU A 98 12.87 -16.37 0.81
CA GLU A 98 11.43 -16.19 0.91
C GLU A 98 11.09 -15.67 2.31
N PRO A 99 10.61 -14.43 2.46
CA PRO A 99 10.27 -13.92 3.79
C PRO A 99 9.05 -14.69 4.28
N LYS A 100 9.06 -15.11 5.55
CA LYS A 100 7.93 -15.80 6.22
C LYS A 100 6.56 -15.12 6.07
N TYR A 101 6.51 -13.87 5.60
CA TYR A 101 5.30 -13.13 5.24
C TYR A 101 4.60 -13.62 3.96
N VAL A 102 5.31 -14.30 3.05
CA VAL A 102 4.71 -14.92 1.85
C VAL A 102 3.77 -16.06 2.24
N GLN A 103 4.10 -16.83 3.29
CA GLN A 103 3.19 -17.84 3.83
C GLN A 103 1.94 -17.19 4.46
N GLN A 104 2.10 -16.10 5.20
CA GLN A 104 0.97 -15.42 5.86
C GLN A 104 0.02 -14.74 4.87
N SER A 105 0.51 -14.29 3.71
CA SER A 105 -0.33 -13.74 2.65
C SER A 105 -1.10 -14.83 1.89
N ILE A 106 -0.55 -16.04 1.74
CA ILE A 106 -1.29 -17.20 1.23
C ILE A 106 -2.37 -17.64 2.23
N THR A 107 -2.08 -17.69 3.53
CA THR A 107 -3.07 -18.09 4.55
C THR A 107 -4.20 -17.05 4.72
N ASN A 108 -3.89 -15.76 4.59
CA ASN A 108 -4.89 -14.69 4.73
C ASN A 108 -5.71 -14.46 3.45
N ALA A 109 -5.16 -14.73 2.26
CA ALA A 109 -5.92 -14.63 1.01
C ALA A 109 -7.13 -15.59 0.98
N HIS A 110 -7.06 -16.74 1.67
CA HIS A 110 -8.18 -17.66 1.83
C HIS A 110 -9.25 -17.22 2.84
N LEU A 111 -8.99 -16.19 3.66
CA LEU A 111 -9.92 -15.72 4.69
C LEU A 111 -10.76 -14.50 4.27
N PHE A 112 -10.36 -13.78 3.22
CA PHE A 112 -11.07 -12.57 2.75
C PHE A 112 -11.95 -12.79 1.51
N TYR A 113 -11.93 -13.99 0.91
CA TYR A 113 -12.90 -14.42 -0.08
C TYR A 113 -13.77 -15.54 0.50
N ARG A 114 -14.80 -15.17 1.24
CA ARG A 114 -16.04 -15.96 1.26
C ARG A 114 -17.15 -15.08 0.63
N PRO A 115 -17.98 -15.67 -0.24
CA PRO A 115 -19.04 -14.95 -0.97
C PRO A 115 -20.07 -14.32 -0.03
#